data_AF-A0A379AHR5-F1
#
_entry.id   AF-A0A379AHR5-F1
#
_cell.length_a   1.000
_cell.length_b   1.000
_cell.length_c   1.000
_cell.angle_alpha   90.00
_cell.angle_beta   90.00
_cell.angle_gamma   90.00
#
_symmetry.space_group_name_H-M   'P 1'
#
loop_
_entity.id
_entity.type
_entity.pdbx_description
1 polymer ?
#
loop_
_entity_poly.entity_id
_entity_poly.type
_entity_poly.pdbx_seq_one_letter_code
_entity_poly.pdbx_strand_id
1 'polypeptide(L)'
;MWSAISRLLSEQLGNAEITQRHALAGGDIHPTWQIRYGDHDVFVKSNSRDMLSLFTWEADQLDLLARTGTVRVPKVYGVGHHREESFLLLEYIRPQPLDEQSAYQLGQQLAHLHPVERADAVRPRFRQ
;
A
#
# COMPACT_ATOMS: atom_id res chain seq x y z
N MET A 1 15.65 12.80 6.05
CA MET A 1 14.65 12.05 5.30
C MET A 1 14.29 12.67 3.93
N TRP A 2 13.76 13.90 3.87
CA TRP A 2 13.13 14.44 2.64
C TRP A 2 14.00 14.47 1.37
N SER A 3 15.30 14.75 1.49
CA SER A 3 16.24 14.69 0.35
C SER A 3 16.36 13.27 -0.22
N ALA A 4 16.36 12.24 0.64
CA ALA A 4 16.38 10.85 0.21
C ALA A 4 15.05 10.43 -0.43
N ILE A 5 13.92 10.91 0.10
CA ILE A 5 12.60 10.72 -0.52
C ILE A 5 12.56 11.34 -1.91
N SER A 6 13.00 12.59 -2.06
CA SER A 6 13.02 13.28 -3.36
C SER A 6 13.89 12.55 -4.38
N ARG A 7 15.04 12.01 -3.95
CA ARG A 7 15.91 11.21 -4.82
C ARG A 7 15.20 9.93 -5.26
N LEU A 8 14.61 9.18 -4.32
CA LEU A 8 13.89 7.95 -4.65
C LEU A 8 12.72 8.21 -5.60
N LEU A 9 11.94 9.27 -5.37
CA LEU A 9 10.84 9.63 -6.26
C LEU A 9 11.32 10.04 -7.65
N SER A 10 12.47 10.72 -7.77
CA SER A 10 13.02 11.07 -9.08
C SER A 10 13.38 9.85 -9.94
N GLU A 11 13.82 8.77 -9.31
CA GLU A 11 14.13 7.50 -9.98
C GLU A 11 12.85 6.80 -10.52
N GLN A 12 11.67 7.11 -9.97
CA GLN A 12 10.40 6.42 -10.26
C GLN A 12 9.40 7.25 -11.07
N LEU A 13 9.35 8.56 -10.81
CA LEU A 13 8.36 9.51 -11.34
C LEU A 13 9.01 10.61 -12.18
N GLY A 14 10.34 10.62 -12.30
CA GLY A 14 11.10 11.67 -12.98
C GLY A 14 11.39 12.87 -12.07
N ASN A 15 12.21 13.79 -12.57
CA ASN A 15 12.67 14.93 -11.80
C ASN A 15 11.53 15.92 -11.50
N ALA A 16 11.23 16.09 -10.21
CA ALA A 16 10.36 17.13 -9.69
C ALA A 16 10.78 17.53 -8.26
N GLU A 17 10.02 18.44 -7.66
CA GLU A 17 10.25 18.94 -6.30
C GLU A 17 9.09 18.59 -5.36
N ILE A 18 9.41 18.45 -4.07
CA ILE A 18 8.40 18.34 -3.01
C ILE A 18 7.93 19.74 -2.63
N THR A 19 6.72 20.12 -3.05
CA THR A 19 6.17 21.47 -2.83
C THR A 19 5.28 21.57 -1.58
N GLN A 20 4.69 20.46 -1.14
CA GLN A 20 3.81 20.42 0.02
C GLN A 20 4.06 19.17 0.86
N ARG A 21 3.86 19.30 2.18
CA ARG A 21 3.97 18.21 3.16
C ARG A 21 2.90 18.41 4.23
N HIS A 22 1.96 17.48 4.30
CA HIS A 22 0.86 17.51 5.24
C HIS A 22 0.93 16.24 6.10
N ALA A 23 1.11 16.40 7.41
CA ALA A 23 0.97 15.29 8.34
C ALA A 23 -0.49 14.83 8.36
N LEU A 24 -0.70 13.52 8.33
CA LEU A 24 -2.03 12.92 8.37
C LEU A 24 -2.36 12.43 9.78
N ALA A 25 -3.62 12.55 10.19
CA ALA A 25 -4.09 11.99 11.44
C ALA A 25 -4.23 10.45 11.34
N GLY A 26 -4.09 9.73 12.45
CA GLY A 26 -4.27 8.27 12.52
C GLY A 26 -3.02 7.43 12.22
N GLY A 27 -1.84 8.06 12.15
CA GLY A 27 -0.53 7.38 12.07
C GLY A 27 -0.03 6.86 13.41
N ASP A 28 -0.88 6.17 14.19
CA ASP A 28 -0.61 5.89 15.60
C ASP A 28 0.60 4.95 15.82
N ILE A 29 0.95 4.14 14.81
CA ILE A 29 2.14 3.26 14.80
C ILE A 29 3.30 3.90 14.02
N HIS A 30 2.98 4.58 12.91
CA HIS A 30 3.95 5.21 12.02
C HIS A 30 3.46 6.62 11.66
N PRO A 31 4.24 7.67 11.93
CA PRO A 31 3.98 9.00 11.39
C PRO A 31 3.75 8.94 9.88
N THR A 32 2.63 9.50 9.43
CA THR A 32 2.21 9.46 8.03
C THR A 32 2.03 10.87 7.46
N TRP A 33 2.32 10.98 6.16
CA TRP A 33 2.29 12.25 5.44
C TRP A 33 1.65 12.08 4.07
N GLN A 34 0.93 13.11 3.63
CA GLN A 34 0.66 13.37 2.22
C GLN A 34 1.64 14.43 1.74
N ILE A 35 2.38 14.16 0.66
CA ILE A 35 3.25 15.15 0.02
C ILE A 35 2.83 15.38 -1.43
N ARG A 36 3.07 16.60 -1.94
CA ARG A 36 2.98 16.93 -3.37
C ARG A 36 4.38 16.86 -3.96
N TYR A 37 4.60 15.99 -4.94
CA TYR A 37 5.84 15.84 -5.70
C TYR A 37 5.58 16.05 -7.19
N GLY A 38 5.95 17.22 -7.72
CA GLY A 38 5.44 17.64 -9.04
C GLY A 38 3.91 17.61 -9.04
N ASP A 39 3.31 16.88 -9.98
CA ASP A 39 1.86 16.69 -10.06
C ASP A 39 1.34 15.49 -9.23
N HIS A 40 2.23 14.73 -8.60
CA HIS A 40 1.87 13.50 -7.88
C HIS A 40 1.56 13.78 -6.40
N ASP A 41 0.44 13.23 -5.92
CA ASP A 41 0.19 13.07 -4.48
C ASP A 41 0.80 11.74 -4.02
N VAL A 42 1.68 11.80 -3.01
CA VAL A 42 2.41 10.65 -2.48
C VAL A 42 2.11 10.49 -1.00
N PHE A 43 1.77 9.27 -0.60
CA PHE A 43 1.64 8.89 0.79
C PHE A 43 2.99 8.39 1.33
N VAL A 44 3.40 8.88 2.48
CA VAL A 44 4.66 8.52 3.13
C VAL A 44 4.33 7.93 4.49
N LYS A 45 4.77 6.68 4.73
CA LYS A 45 4.96 6.20 6.10
C LYS A 45 6.42 6.40 6.47
N SER A 46 6.69 6.90 7.67
CA SER A 46 8.04 7.09 8.18
C SER A 46 8.13 6.61 9.61
N ASN A 47 9.28 6.07 10.01
CA ASN A 47 9.57 5.75 11.41
C ASN A 47 11.09 5.63 11.63
N SER A 48 11.52 5.13 12.79
CA SER A 48 12.93 4.80 13.05
C SER A 48 13.50 3.84 12.01
N ARG A 49 14.82 3.83 11.89
CA ARG A 49 15.54 2.99 10.93
C ARG A 49 15.24 1.50 11.09
N ASP A 50 15.01 1.03 12.31
CA ASP A 50 14.73 -0.38 12.62
C ASP A 50 13.43 -0.89 11.97
N MET A 51 12.53 0.02 11.58
CA MET A 51 11.28 -0.32 10.87
C MET A 51 11.50 -0.57 9.37
N LEU A 52 12.73 -0.44 8.86
CA LEU A 52 13.03 -0.65 7.44
C LEU A 52 12.59 -2.04 6.95
N SER A 53 12.83 -3.09 7.73
CA SER A 53 12.42 -4.45 7.39
C SER A 53 10.90 -4.57 7.31
N LEU A 54 10.18 -3.93 8.23
CA LEU A 54 8.72 -3.91 8.24
C LEU A 54 8.16 -3.19 7.02
N PHE A 55 8.72 -2.05 6.64
CA PHE A 55 8.33 -1.33 5.42
C PHE A 55 8.65 -2.11 4.14
N THR A 56 9.75 -2.86 4.13
CA THR A 56 10.10 -3.75 3.01
C THR A 56 9.05 -4.86 2.87
N TRP A 57 8.67 -5.51 3.98
CA TRP A 57 7.62 -6.52 3.97
C TRP A 57 6.27 -5.96 3.55
N GLU A 58 5.93 -4.75 3.97
CA GLU A 58 4.69 -4.10 3.55
C GLU A 58 4.69 -3.83 2.03
N ALA A 59 5.80 -3.32 1.47
CA ALA A 59 5.95 -3.12 0.03
C ALA A 59 5.78 -4.43 -0.76
N ASP A 60 6.43 -5.51 -0.30
CA ASP A 60 6.34 -6.82 -0.95
C ASP A 60 4.90 -7.37 -0.91
N GLN A 61 4.21 -7.22 0.23
CA GLN A 61 2.82 -7.66 0.37
C GLN A 61 1.86 -6.87 -0.54
N LEU A 62 2.08 -5.55 -0.70
CA LEU A 62 1.30 -4.74 -1.62
C LEU A 62 1.52 -5.17 -3.07
N ASP A 63 2.75 -5.50 -3.47
CA ASP A 63 3.04 -6.01 -4.80
C ASP A 63 2.38 -7.38 -5.04
N LEU A 64 2.44 -8.29 -4.05
CA LEU A 64 1.74 -9.57 -4.10
C LEU A 64 0.22 -9.40 -4.25
N LEU A 65 -0.39 -8.50 -3.47
CA LEU A 65 -1.81 -8.19 -3.58
C LEU A 65 -2.15 -7.59 -4.95
N ALA A 66 -1.33 -6.68 -5.47
CA ALA A 66 -1.53 -6.06 -6.79
C ALA A 66 -1.60 -7.12 -7.90
N ARG A 67 -0.74 -8.14 -7.84
CA ARG A 67 -0.69 -9.26 -8.81
C ARG A 67 -1.95 -10.11 -8.82
N THR A 68 -2.74 -10.12 -7.73
CA THR A 68 -4.02 -10.84 -7.72
C THR A 68 -5.05 -10.19 -8.64
N GLY A 69 -4.93 -8.89 -8.92
CA GLY A 69 -5.91 -8.13 -9.70
C GLY A 69 -7.30 -8.06 -9.05
N THR A 70 -7.43 -8.37 -7.76
CA THR A 70 -8.73 -8.49 -7.07
C THR A 70 -9.18 -7.18 -6.42
N VAL A 71 -8.35 -6.62 -5.54
CA VAL A 71 -8.62 -5.38 -4.83
C VAL A 71 -7.64 -4.30 -5.26
N ARG A 72 -8.11 -3.05 -5.34
CA ARG A 72 -7.23 -1.92 -5.60
C ARG A 72 -6.30 -1.70 -4.40
N VAL A 73 -5.00 -1.72 -4.66
CA VAL A 73 -3.94 -1.38 -3.71
C VAL A 73 -3.14 -0.19 -4.24
N PRO A 74 -2.51 0.62 -3.36
CA PRO A 74 -1.66 1.73 -3.80
C PRO A 74 -0.41 1.20 -4.50
N LYS A 75 0.00 1.88 -5.58
CA LYS A 75 1.31 1.62 -6.19
C LYS A 75 2.43 1.91 -5.19
N VAL A 76 3.40 1.00 -5.08
CA VAL A 76 4.63 1.21 -4.32
C VAL A 76 5.62 1.99 -5.18
N TYR A 77 6.08 3.15 -4.70
CA TYR A 77 7.18 3.87 -5.33
C TYR A 77 8.52 3.42 -4.77
N GLY A 78 8.59 3.06 -3.50
CA GLY A 78 9.77 2.39 -2.95
C GLY A 78 9.91 2.52 -1.45
N VAL A 79 10.94 1.84 -0.94
CA VAL A 79 11.33 1.82 0.46
C VAL A 79 12.74 2.38 0.58
N GLY A 80 13.00 3.17 1.60
CA GLY A 80 14.32 3.73 1.83
C GLY A 80 14.56 4.10 3.28
N HIS A 81 15.77 4.55 3.55
CA HIS A 81 16.13 5.10 4.85
C HIS A 81 17.11 6.25 4.70
N HIS A 82 17.23 7.07 5.73
CA HIS A 82 18.17 8.17 5.80
C HIS A 82 18.50 8.48 7.26
N ARG A 83 19.79 8.29 7.64
CA ARG A 83 20.25 8.35 9.04
C ARG A 83 19.44 7.38 9.91
N GLU A 84 18.74 7.88 10.90
CA GLU A 84 17.97 7.11 11.89
C GLU A 84 16.49 6.94 11.51
N GLU A 85 16.10 7.32 10.30
CA GLU A 85 14.71 7.22 9.82
C GLU A 85 14.62 6.25 8.63
N SER A 86 13.55 5.45 8.59
CA SER A 86 13.13 4.65 7.42
C SER A 86 11.77 5.13 6.91
N PHE A 87 11.47 4.85 5.64
CA PHE A 87 10.22 5.28 5.01
C PHE A 87 9.76 4.34 3.89
N LEU A 88 8.44 4.32 3.69
CA LEU A 88 7.73 3.68 2.58
C LEU A 88 6.96 4.76 1.80
N LEU A 89 7.14 4.79 0.48
CA LEU A 89 6.50 5.75 -0.43
C LEU A 89 5.47 5.03 -1.29
N LEU A 90 4.23 5.49 -1.21
CA LEU A 90 3.07 4.90 -1.88
C LEU A 90 2.29 5.95 -2.69
N GLU A 91 1.51 5.50 -3.66
CA GLU A 91 0.43 6.28 -4.24
C GLU A 91 -0.53 6.79 -3.14
N TYR A 92 -0.83 8.08 -3.15
CA TYR A 92 -1.86 8.61 -2.27
C TYR A 92 -3.27 8.32 -2.83
N ILE A 93 -3.98 7.39 -2.20
CA ILE A 93 -5.38 7.14 -2.48
C ILE A 93 -6.22 8.08 -1.62
N ARG A 94 -6.93 9.01 -2.26
CA ARG A 94 -7.88 9.89 -1.56
C ARG A 94 -9.02 9.05 -0.99
N PRO A 95 -9.21 9.03 0.35
CA PRO A 95 -10.34 8.32 0.95
C PRO A 95 -11.66 8.90 0.48
N GLN A 96 -12.63 8.03 0.22
CA GLN A 96 -14.01 8.40 -0.07
C GLN A 96 -14.91 7.69 0.93
N PRO A 97 -16.05 8.29 1.34
CA PRO A 97 -17.04 7.59 2.14
C PRO A 97 -17.45 6.29 1.47
N LEU A 98 -17.56 5.22 2.25
CA LEU A 98 -18.04 3.94 1.75
C LEU A 98 -19.57 4.02 1.62
N ASP A 99 -20.05 3.94 0.38
CA ASP A 99 -21.47 3.84 0.06
C ASP A 99 -21.89 2.39 -0.20
N GLU A 100 -23.19 2.14 -0.39
CA GLU A 100 -23.71 0.77 -0.58
C GLU A 100 -23.10 0.07 -1.81
N GLN A 101 -22.90 0.80 -2.90
CA GLN A 101 -22.37 0.25 -4.14
C GLN A 101 -20.90 -0.12 -3.99
N SER A 102 -20.08 0.78 -3.45
CA SER A 102 -18.65 0.56 -3.20
C SER A 102 -18.43 -0.50 -2.12
N ALA A 103 -19.28 -0.57 -1.09
CA ALA A 103 -19.27 -1.64 -0.11
C ALA A 103 -19.55 -3.01 -0.75
N TYR A 104 -20.57 -3.09 -1.60
CA TYR A 104 -20.91 -4.33 -2.31
C TYR A 104 -19.78 -4.78 -3.24
N GLN A 105 -19.21 -3.84 -4.01
CA GLN A 105 -18.07 -4.11 -4.89
C GLN A 105 -16.85 -4.58 -4.10
N LEU A 106 -16.51 -3.91 -2.98
CA LEU A 106 -15.41 -4.34 -2.11
C LEU A 106 -15.65 -5.75 -1.57
N GLY A 107 -16.88 -6.08 -1.17
CA GLY A 107 -17.24 -7.43 -0.73
C GLY A 107 -16.98 -8.48 -1.82
N GLN A 108 -17.34 -8.19 -3.07
CA GLN A 108 -17.04 -9.08 -4.19
C GLN A 108 -15.52 -9.21 -4.42
N GLN A 109 -14.77 -8.10 -4.41
CA GLN A 109 -13.32 -8.12 -4.60
C GLN A 109 -12.62 -8.97 -3.52
N LEU A 110 -13.03 -8.82 -2.26
CA LEU A 110 -12.52 -9.62 -1.15
C LEU A 110 -12.86 -11.11 -1.28
N ALA A 111 -14.06 -11.45 -1.76
CA ALA A 111 -14.43 -12.85 -2.00
C ALA A 111 -13.58 -13.49 -3.12
N HIS A 112 -13.18 -12.73 -4.14
CA HIS A 112 -12.25 -13.22 -5.17
C HIS A 112 -10.82 -13.32 -4.65
N LEU A 113 -10.41 -12.43 -3.74
CA LEU A 113 -9.09 -12.47 -3.10
C LEU A 113 -8.93 -13.67 -2.17
N HIS A 114 -10.00 -14.06 -1.47
CA HIS A 114 -10.04 -15.20 -0.57
C HIS A 114 -10.82 -16.35 -1.21
N PRO A 115 -10.25 -17.06 -2.20
CA PRO A 115 -10.91 -18.23 -2.73
C PRO A 115 -11.15 -19.21 -1.58
N VAL A 116 -12.42 -19.46 -1.31
CA VAL A 116 -12.82 -20.56 -0.44
C VAL A 116 -12.45 -21.83 -1.21
N GLU A 117 -11.36 -22.49 -0.84
CA GLU A 117 -11.18 -23.89 -1.18
C GLU A 117 -12.40 -24.61 -0.63
N ARG A 118 -13.34 -24.96 -1.52
CA ARG A 118 -14.32 -25.98 -1.21
C ARG A 118 -13.51 -27.24 -0.97
N ALA A 119 -13.30 -27.60 0.29
CA ALA A 119 -12.87 -28.94 0.64
C ALA A 119 -13.79 -29.90 -0.13
N ASP A 120 -13.21 -30.63 -1.07
CA ASP A 120 -13.94 -31.48 -1.99
C ASP A 120 -14.96 -32.30 -1.20
N ALA A 121 -16.22 -32.18 -1.62
CA ALA A 121 -17.27 -33.08 -1.16
C ALA A 121 -16.79 -34.51 -1.46
N VAL A 122 -16.35 -35.20 -0.41
CA VAL A 122 -16.09 -36.64 -0.42
C VAL A 122 -17.39 -37.28 -0.88
N ARG A 123 -17.48 -37.62 -2.17
CA ARG A 123 -18.58 -38.41 -2.71
C ARG A 123 -18.53 -39.75 -2.00
N PRO A 124 -19.58 -40.19 -1.28
CA PRO A 124 -19.60 -41.54 -0.75
C PRO A 124 -19.65 -42.51 -1.94
N ARG A 125 -18.58 -43.27 -2.14
CA ARG A 125 -18.59 -44.43 -3.03
C ARG A 125 -19.47 -45.50 -2.36
N PHE A 126 -20.75 -45.54 -2.69
CA PHE A 126 -21.54 -46.75 -2.53
C PHE A 126 -21.03 -47.77 -3.57
N ARG A 127 -20.31 -48.79 -3.10
CA ARG A 127 -20.11 -50.03 -3.87
C ARG A 127 -21.21 -51.01 -3.45
N GLN A 128 -21.94 -51.49 -4.46
CA GLN A 128 -22.65 -52.77 -4.41
C GLN A 128 -21.64 -53.92 -4.35
#